data_AF-A0A7Z9BVE8-F1
#
_entry.id   AF-A0A7Z9BVE8-F1
#
_cell.length_a   1.000
_cell.length_b   1.000
_cell.length_c   1.000
_cell.angle_alpha   90.00
_cell.angle_beta   90.00
_cell.angle_gamma   90.00
#
_symmetry.space_group_name_H-M   'P 1'
#
loop_
_entity.id
_entity.type
_entity.pdbx_description
1 polymer ?
#
loop_
_entity_poly.entity_id
_entity_poly.type
_entity_poly.pdbx_seq_one_letter_code
_entity_poly.pdbx_strand_id
1 'polypeptide(L)'
;MVTNSPSLISPVNKVNYEVGIKKLKNGKYQTFVLEYPSLKASANSKDEAIKKLSKRIQNFLQETEIIQLEIEVPKTEHPWLKFAGIFENDPQFDEFLQAIQDYRNEIDAEEE
;
A
#
# COMPACT_ATOMS: atom_id res chain seq x y z
N MET A 1 11.63 28.36 8.10
CA MET A 1 13.05 27.96 7.94
C MET A 1 13.05 26.65 7.18
N VAL A 2 13.53 26.64 5.94
CA VAL A 2 13.53 25.46 5.08
C VAL A 2 14.92 24.83 5.17
N THR A 3 15.06 23.72 5.88
CA THR A 3 16.33 22.99 5.95
C THR A 3 16.41 22.04 4.76
N ASN A 4 17.00 22.52 3.66
CA ASN A 4 17.37 21.69 2.54
C ASN A 4 18.72 21.02 2.86
N SER A 5 18.68 19.76 3.25
CA SER A 5 19.89 18.94 3.42
C SER A 5 20.30 18.36 2.06
N PRO A 6 21.51 18.62 1.55
CA PRO A 6 21.93 18.07 0.26
C PRO A 6 22.37 16.61 0.48
N SER A 7 21.57 15.65 0.02
CA SER A 7 22.01 14.26 -0.03
C SER A 7 22.98 14.06 -1.20
N LEU A 8 24.24 13.92 -0.82
CA LEU A 8 25.43 13.41 -1.51
C LEU A 8 25.15 12.68 -2.84
N ILE A 9 25.81 13.20 -3.88
CA ILE A 9 25.92 12.62 -5.23
C ILE A 9 26.49 11.19 -5.10
N SER A 10 25.66 10.17 -5.32
CA SER A 10 26.09 8.78 -5.46
C SER A 10 26.31 8.46 -6.94
N PRO A 11 27.50 7.99 -7.36
CA PRO A 11 27.77 7.64 -8.75
C PRO A 11 27.09 6.29 -9.04
N VAL A 12 26.16 6.30 -9.99
CA VAL A 12 25.20 5.22 -10.32
C VAL A 12 24.12 5.04 -9.25
N ASN A 13 23.04 5.82 -9.37
CA ASN A 13 21.81 5.58 -8.64
C ASN A 13 21.15 4.30 -9.19
N LYS A 14 21.43 3.14 -8.58
CA LYS A 14 20.77 1.88 -8.93
C LYS A 14 19.40 1.85 -8.29
N VAL A 15 18.36 1.86 -9.11
CA VAL A 15 16.98 1.69 -8.67
C VAL A 15 16.54 0.26 -8.94
N ASN A 16 16.01 -0.41 -7.92
CA ASN A 16 15.42 -1.74 -8.06
C ASN A 16 13.93 -1.60 -8.34
N TYR A 17 13.44 -2.35 -9.32
CA TYR A 17 12.02 -2.41 -9.65
C TYR A 17 11.54 -3.85 -9.54
N GLU A 18 10.40 -4.05 -8.89
CA GLU A 18 9.69 -5.31 -8.99
C GLU A 18 8.98 -5.42 -10.34
N VAL A 19 9.26 -6.50 -11.07
CA VAL A 19 8.77 -6.69 -12.43
C VAL A 19 7.99 -7.98 -12.58
N GLY A 20 6.79 -7.87 -13.15
CA GLY A 20 5.98 -9.00 -13.58
C GLY A 20 6.41 -9.48 -14.97
N ILE A 21 6.39 -10.80 -15.17
CA ILE A 21 6.65 -11.43 -16.47
C ILE A 21 5.52 -12.40 -16.77
N LYS A 22 4.91 -12.29 -17.95
CA LYS A 22 3.88 -13.23 -18.43
C LYS A 22 4.12 -13.64 -19.87
N LYS A 23 3.83 -14.91 -20.17
CA LYS A 23 3.79 -15.42 -21.55
C LYS A 23 2.40 -15.17 -22.14
N LEU A 24 2.35 -14.58 -23.32
CA LEU A 24 1.11 -14.26 -24.04
C LEU A 24 0.69 -15.43 -24.94
N LYS A 25 -0.60 -15.46 -25.31
CA LYS A 25 -1.18 -16.50 -26.18
C LYS A 25 -0.48 -16.61 -27.56
N ASN A 26 0.12 -15.51 -28.03
CA ASN A 26 0.88 -15.45 -29.28
C ASN A 26 2.35 -15.90 -29.14
N GLY A 27 2.72 -16.51 -28.00
CA GLY A 27 4.08 -16.99 -27.74
C GLY A 27 5.07 -15.91 -27.27
N LYS A 28 4.70 -14.63 -27.33
CA LYS A 28 5.55 -13.51 -26.86
C LYS A 28 5.58 -13.44 -25.34
N TYR A 29 6.62 -12.81 -24.82
CA TYR A 29 6.75 -12.46 -23.41
C TYR A 29 6.40 -10.99 -23.22
N GLN A 30 5.60 -10.69 -22.21
CA GLN A 30 5.32 -9.34 -21.74
C GLN A 30 5.91 -9.15 -20.34
N THR A 31 6.55 -8.02 -20.13
CA THR A 31 7.16 -7.60 -18.87
C THR A 31 6.61 -6.24 -18.49
N PHE A 32 6.39 -5.99 -17.20
CA PHE A 32 5.85 -4.73 -16.70
C PHE A 32 6.28 -4.46 -15.26
N VAL A 33 6.36 -3.20 -14.85
CA VAL A 33 6.64 -2.80 -13.47
C VAL A 33 5.38 -2.99 -12.63
N LEU A 34 5.47 -3.64 -11.47
CA LEU A 34 4.29 -3.94 -10.63
C LEU A 34 3.62 -2.68 -10.10
N GLU A 35 4.42 -1.73 -9.60
CA GLU A 35 3.96 -0.44 -9.10
C GLU A 35 3.39 0.46 -10.22
N TYR A 36 3.83 0.24 -11.47
CA TYR A 36 3.43 1.06 -12.61
C TYR A 36 3.21 0.22 -13.88
N PRO A 37 2.08 -0.50 -14.00
CA PRO A 37 1.84 -1.47 -15.07
C PRO A 37 1.76 -0.88 -16.49
N SER A 38 1.66 0.44 -16.61
CA SER A 38 1.75 1.17 -17.88
C SER A 38 3.17 1.14 -18.47
N LEU A 39 4.21 1.05 -17.63
CA LEU A 39 5.58 0.75 -18.06
C LEU A 39 5.71 -0.74 -18.33
N LYS A 40 5.52 -1.10 -19.60
CA LYS A 40 5.58 -2.48 -20.08
C LYS A 40 6.33 -2.59 -21.40
N ALA A 41 6.88 -3.78 -21.66
CA ALA A 41 7.50 -4.14 -22.92
C ALA A 41 7.16 -5.58 -23.30
N SER A 42 7.09 -5.85 -24.60
CA SER A 42 6.86 -7.19 -25.14
C SER A 42 7.93 -7.58 -26.15
N ALA A 43 8.32 -8.86 -26.14
CA ALA A 43 9.34 -9.41 -27.03
C ALA A 43 9.13 -10.91 -27.29
N ASN A 44 9.94 -11.49 -28.19
CA ASN A 44 9.82 -12.89 -28.55
C ASN A 44 10.53 -13.82 -27.54
N SER A 45 11.45 -13.28 -26.73
CA SER A 45 12.08 -14.00 -25.62
C SER A 45 11.93 -13.24 -24.30
N LYS A 46 12.11 -13.96 -23.19
CA LYS A 46 12.09 -13.40 -21.84
C LYS A 46 13.18 -12.31 -21.68
N ASP A 47 14.41 -12.61 -22.07
CA ASP A 47 15.55 -11.70 -21.90
C ASP A 47 15.42 -10.45 -22.78
N GLU A 48 14.89 -10.59 -23.99
CA GLU A 48 14.65 -9.45 -24.87
C GLU A 48 13.56 -8.53 -24.30
N ALA A 49 12.52 -9.10 -23.68
CA ALA A 49 11.46 -8.32 -23.05
C ALA A 49 12.00 -7.53 -21.85
N ILE A 50 12.84 -8.16 -21.01
CA ILE A 50 13.50 -7.50 -19.87
C ILE A 50 14.42 -6.37 -20.35
N LYS A 51 15.25 -6.60 -21.37
CA LYS A 51 16.12 -5.56 -21.95
C LYS A 51 15.31 -4.38 -22.49
N LYS A 52 14.20 -4.65 -23.19
CA LYS A 52 13.30 -3.59 -23.69
C LYS A 52 12.63 -2.83 -22.56
N LEU A 53 12.20 -3.52 -21.50
CA LEU A 53 11.63 -2.87 -20.32
C LEU A 53 12.65 -1.97 -19.63
N SER A 54 13.88 -2.46 -19.44
CA SER A 54 14.98 -1.69 -18.85
C SER A 54 15.25 -0.40 -19.63
N LYS A 55 15.37 -0.48 -20.96
CA LYS A 55 15.54 0.71 -21.81
C LYS A 55 14.35 1.66 -21.72
N ARG A 56 13.12 1.13 -21.66
CA ARG A 56 11.91 1.94 -21.54
C ARG A 56 11.86 2.69 -20.20
N ILE A 57 12.24 2.04 -19.11
CA ILE A 57 12.35 2.68 -17.79
C ILE A 57 13.44 3.76 -17.80
N GLN A 58 14.60 3.48 -18.38
CA GLN A 58 15.68 4.48 -18.49
C GLN A 58 15.22 5.73 -19.25
N ASN A 59 14.58 5.57 -20.41
CA ASN A 59 14.06 6.69 -21.19
C ASN A 59 13.00 7.46 -20.38
N PHE A 60 12.07 6.75 -19.74
CA PHE A 60 11.05 7.36 -18.89
C PHE A 60 11.68 8.23 -17.80
N LEU A 61 12.71 7.73 -17.10
CA LEU A 61 13.41 8.47 -16.05
C LEU A 61 14.25 9.64 -16.57
N GLN A 62 14.70 9.60 -17.83
CA GLN A 62 15.42 10.72 -18.45
C GLN A 62 14.48 11.84 -18.90
N GLU A 63 13.28 11.48 -19.35
CA GLU A 63 12.29 12.42 -19.89
C GLU A 63 11.32 12.94 -18.83
N THR A 64 11.27 12.31 -17.65
CA THR A 64 10.28 12.61 -16.61
C THR A 64 10.95 13.15 -15.35
N GLU A 65 10.48 14.31 -14.90
CA GLU A 65 10.79 14.83 -13.57
C GLU A 65 9.90 14.14 -12.53
N ILE A 66 10.51 13.50 -11.52
CA ILE A 66 9.79 12.84 -10.44
C ILE A 66 9.65 13.82 -9.28
N ILE A 67 8.41 14.21 -8.98
CA ILE A 67 8.08 15.07 -7.84
C ILE A 67 7.27 14.29 -6.80
N GLN A 68 7.41 14.68 -5.54
CA GLN A 68 6.49 14.28 -4.49
C GLN A 68 5.38 15.32 -4.41
N LEU A 69 4.13 14.90 -4.61
CA LEU A 69 2.97 15.77 -4.50
C LEU A 69 2.12 15.31 -3.32
N GLU A 70 2.04 16.16 -2.30
CA GLU A 70 1.10 16.00 -1.20
C GLU A 70 -0.26 16.58 -1.59
N ILE A 71 -1.33 15.82 -1.39
CA ILE A 71 -2.69 16.21 -1.75
C ILE A 71 -3.58 16.06 -0.52
N GLU A 72 -4.31 17.12 -0.18
CA GLU A 72 -5.35 17.04 0.84
C GLU A 72 -6.52 16.20 0.32
N VAL A 73 -6.74 15.04 0.93
CA VAL A 73 -7.94 14.25 0.70
C VAL A 73 -9.07 14.75 1.61
N PRO A 74 -10.33 14.80 1.12
CA PRO A 74 -11.46 15.12 1.97
C PRO A 74 -11.45 14.20 3.20
N LYS A 75 -11.56 14.77 4.39
CA LYS A 75 -11.73 13.99 5.60
C LYS A 75 -13.06 13.26 5.48
N THR A 76 -13.02 11.97 5.16
CA THR A 76 -14.17 11.10 5.34
C THR A 76 -14.48 11.05 6.82
N GLU A 77 -15.76 11.25 7.18
CA GLU A 77 -16.21 11.04 8.54
C GLU A 77 -15.77 9.65 8.99
N HIS A 78 -15.11 9.56 10.15
CA HIS A 78 -14.58 8.30 10.64
C HIS A 78 -15.76 7.32 10.78
N PRO A 79 -15.73 6.13 10.15
CA PRO A 79 -16.91 5.24 10.10
C PRO A 79 -17.47 4.85 11.46
N TRP A 80 -16.64 4.95 12.51
CA TRP A 80 -16.98 4.63 13.90
C TRP A 80 -17.54 5.80 14.69
N LEU A 81 -17.44 7.04 14.17
CA LEU A 81 -17.93 8.23 14.86
C LEU A 81 -19.44 8.16 15.11
N LYS A 82 -20.19 7.53 14.20
CA LYS A 82 -21.64 7.30 14.31
C LYS A 82 -22.05 6.39 15.48
N PHE A 83 -21.12 5.67 16.07
CA PHE A 83 -21.36 4.76 17.19
C PHE A 83 -20.84 5.31 18.53
N ALA A 84 -20.18 6.47 18.53
CA ALA A 84 -19.73 7.09 19.76
C ALA A 84 -20.95 7.47 20.63
N GLY A 85 -20.98 6.98 21.87
CA GLY A 85 -22.09 7.24 22.80
C GLY A 85 -23.38 6.45 22.53
N ILE A 86 -23.36 5.42 21.66
CA ILE A 86 -24.58 4.66 21.31
C ILE A 86 -25.29 4.03 22.52
N PHE A 87 -24.56 3.77 23.61
CA PHE A 87 -25.11 3.17 24.84
C PHE A 87 -25.30 4.18 26.00
N GLU A 88 -25.01 5.47 25.80
CA GLU A 88 -25.02 6.47 26.89
C GLU A 88 -26.37 6.59 27.59
N ASN A 89 -27.46 6.41 26.85
CA ASN A 89 -28.83 6.50 27.35
C ASN A 89 -29.57 5.14 27.28
N ASP A 90 -28.83 4.03 27.15
CA ASP A 90 -29.45 2.71 27.10
C ASP A 90 -29.82 2.27 28.54
N PRO A 91 -31.12 2.12 28.86
CA PRO A 91 -31.57 1.77 30.21
C PRO A 91 -31.15 0.35 30.63
N GLN A 92 -30.72 -0.50 29.70
CA GLN A 92 -30.27 -1.86 29.96
C GLN A 92 -28.74 -1.96 30.08
N PHE A 93 -28.00 -0.86 29.92
CA PHE A 93 -26.54 -0.89 29.92
C PHE A 93 -25.95 -1.38 31.25
N ASP A 94 -26.55 -0.98 32.37
CA ASP A 94 -26.13 -1.41 33.70
C ASP A 94 -26.33 -2.93 33.91
N GLU A 95 -27.46 -3.48 33.46
CA GLU A 95 -27.73 -4.92 33.50
C GLU A 95 -26.75 -5.71 32.62
N PHE A 96 -26.41 -5.16 31.45
CA PHE A 96 -25.41 -5.73 30.55
C PHE A 96 -24.00 -5.76 31.18
N LEU A 97 -23.59 -4.70 31.86
CA LEU A 97 -22.31 -4.66 32.58
C LEU A 97 -22.27 -5.69 33.71
N GLN A 98 -23.36 -5.83 34.47
CA GLN A 98 -23.46 -6.83 35.52
C GLN A 98 -23.32 -8.25 34.97
N ALA A 99 -24.00 -8.57 33.87
CA ALA A 99 -23.90 -9.87 33.22
C ALA A 99 -22.48 -10.18 32.72
N ILE A 100 -21.76 -9.19 32.19
CA ILE A 100 -20.35 -9.35 31.81
C ILE A 100 -19.48 -9.63 33.05
N GLN A 101 -19.73 -8.93 34.15
CA GLN A 101 -18.94 -9.10 35.37
C GLN A 101 -19.16 -10.48 35.98
N ASP A 102 -20.40 -10.95 36.04
CA ASP A 102 -20.75 -12.28 36.54
C ASP A 102 -20.06 -13.36 35.69
N TYR A 103 -20.13 -13.24 34.36
CA TYR A 103 -19.45 -14.16 33.44
C TYR A 103 -17.93 -14.20 33.63
N ARG A 104 -17.29 -13.05 33.88
CA ARG A 104 -15.84 -13.00 34.17
C ARG A 104 -15.50 -13.68 35.48
N ASN A 105 -16.28 -13.44 36.52
CA ASN A 105 -16.06 -14.07 37.83
C ASN A 105 -16.19 -15.59 37.76
N GLU A 106 -17.13 -16.10 36.95
CA GLU A 106 -17.27 -17.55 36.71
C GLU A 106 -16.03 -18.14 36.04
N ILE A 107 -15.52 -17.50 34.98
CA ILE A 107 -14.28 -17.95 34.31
C ILE A 107 -13.09 -17.91 35.26
N ASP A 108 -12.90 -16.78 35.96
CA ASP A 108 -11.76 -16.59 36.87
C ASP A 108 -11.79 -17.63 38.01
N ALA A 109 -12.98 -18.06 38.46
CA ALA A 109 -13.16 -19.10 39.47
C ALA A 109 -12.96 -20.53 38.94
N GLU A 110 -13.10 -20.77 37.64
CA GLU A 110 -12.78 -22.06 37.00
C GLU A 110 -11.28 -22.23 36.71
N GLU A 111 -10.53 -21.13 36.65
CA GLU A 111 -9.08 -21.11 36.40
C GLU A 111 -8.21 -21.19 37.68
N GLU A 112 -8.80 -21.16 38.88
CA GLU A 112 -8.15 -21.42 40.19
C GLU A 112 -8.19 -22.90 40.62
#